data_AF-A0A0L0QV40-F1
#
_entry.id   AF-A0A0L0QV40-F1
#
_cell.length_a   1.000
_cell.length_b   1.000
_cell.length_c   1.000
_cell.angle_alpha   90.00
_cell.angle_beta   90.00
_cell.angle_gamma   90.00
#
_symmetry.space_group_name_H-M   'P 1'
#
loop_
_entity.id
_entity.type
_entity.pdbx_description
1 polymer ?
#
loop_
_entity_poly.entity_id
_entity_poly.type
_entity_poly.pdbx_seq_one_letter_code
_entity_poly.pdbx_strand_id
1 'polypeptide(L)' 'MEQIKRDFTELSMMSKTEWSEHELVYFQHALSQLLPYINPEGLTILHEINKEMYQRKENLNNHPIIPV' A
#
# COMPACT_ATOMS: atom_id res chain seq x y z
N MET A 1 -5.98 -6.01 -20.98
CA MET A 1 -5.28 -4.74 -20.79
C MET A 1 -4.18 -5.00 -19.80
N GLU A 2 -2.91 -4.95 -20.22
CA GLU A 2 -1.80 -4.94 -19.27
C GLU A 2 -1.92 -3.63 -18.47
N GLN A 3 -2.32 -3.71 -17.20
CA GLN A 3 -2.13 -2.56 -16.31
C GLN A 3 -0.62 -2.35 -16.24
N ILE A 4 -0.14 -1.25 -16.82
CA ILE A 4 1.24 -0.80 -16.66
C ILE A 4 1.39 -0.50 -15.17
N LYS A 5 1.92 -1.46 -14.41
CA LYS A 5 2.28 -1.26 -13.01
C LYS A 5 3.51 -0.36 -13.01
N ARG A 6 3.43 0.77 -12.32
CA ARG A 6 4.60 1.62 -12.06
C ARG A 6 5.63 0.80 -11.29
N ASP A 7 6.90 1.01 -11.61
CA ASP A 7 7.96 0.29 -10.93
C ASP A 7 8.15 0.80 -9.49
N PHE A 8 8.89 0.03 -8.70
CA PHE A 8 9.09 0.34 -7.29
C PHE A 8 9.87 1.64 -7.07
N THR A 9 10.82 1.96 -7.95
CA THR A 9 11.64 3.17 -7.82
C THR A 9 10.78 4.40 -8.03
N GLU A 10 9.97 4.41 -9.08
CA GLU A 10 9.00 5.48 -9.34
C GLU A 10 8.06 5.65 -8.14
N LEU A 11 7.43 4.56 -7.71
CA LEU A 11 6.45 4.58 -6.62
C LEU A 11 7.06 5.00 -5.28
N SER A 12 8.29 4.57 -4.97
CA SER A 12 8.96 4.91 -3.71
C SER A 12 9.20 6.41 -3.55
N MET A 13 9.25 7.16 -4.65
CA MET A 13 9.41 8.62 -4.65
C MET A 13 8.07 9.36 -4.57
N MET A 14 6.95 8.65 -4.52
CA MET A 14 5.60 9.22 -4.46
C MET A 14 4.92 8.97 -3.11
N SER A 15 3.90 9.77 -2.80
CA SER A 15 3.08 9.52 -1.61
C SER A 15 2.29 8.22 -1.76
N LYS A 16 2.16 7.42 -0.68
CA LYS A 16 1.36 6.19 -0.68
C LYS A 16 -0.12 6.44 -0.96
N THR A 17 -0.61 7.65 -0.69
CA THR A 17 -1.98 8.07 -1.04
C THR A 17 -2.22 8.09 -2.56
N GLU A 18 -1.17 8.24 -3.36
CA GLU A 18 -1.23 8.25 -4.83
C GLU A 18 -1.05 6.86 -5.45
N TRP A 19 -0.80 5.84 -4.62
CA TRP A 19 -0.69 4.47 -5.07
C TRP A 19 -2.08 3.88 -5.26
N SER A 20 -2.25 3.12 -6.34
CA SER A 20 -3.45 2.33 -6.54
C SER A 20 -3.53 1.19 -5.54
N GLU A 21 -4.73 0.66 -5.31
CA GLU A 21 -4.93 -0.48 -4.43
C GLU A 21 -4.16 -1.72 -4.89
N HIS A 22 -4.09 -1.95 -6.21
CA HIS A 22 -3.32 -3.06 -6.78
C HIS A 22 -1.82 -2.94 -6.51
N GLU A 23 -1.26 -1.73 -6.58
CA GLU A 23 0.16 -1.48 -6.28
C GLU A 23 0.45 -1.67 -4.79
N LEU A 24 -0.42 -1.15 -3.90
CA LEU A 24 -0.29 -1.35 -2.45
C LEU A 24 -0.28 -2.84 -2.10
N VAL A 25 -1.24 -3.61 -2.59
CA VAL A 25 -1.33 -5.06 -2.31
C VAL A 25 -0.12 -5.80 -2.87
N TYR A 26 0.30 -5.48 -4.10
CA TYR A 26 1.44 -6.14 -4.73
C TYR A 26 2.74 -5.92 -3.95
N PHE A 27 3.07 -4.67 -3.61
CA PHE A 27 4.31 -4.36 -2.91
C PHE A 27 4.25 -4.71 -1.43
N GLN A 28 3.08 -4.65 -0.77
CA GLN A 28 2.92 -5.20 0.57
C GLN A 28 3.30 -6.68 0.59
N HIS A 29 2.75 -7.48 -0.33
CA HIS A 29 3.03 -8.91 -0.40
C HIS A 29 4.51 -9.17 -0.72
N ALA A 30 5.05 -8.51 -1.75
CA ALA A 30 6.44 -8.68 -2.17
C ALA A 30 7.43 -8.36 -1.04
N LEU A 31 7.27 -7.22 -0.37
CA LEU A 31 8.16 -6.81 0.72
C LEU A 31 7.97 -7.70 1.96
N SER A 32 6.75 -8.20 2.21
CA SER A 32 6.49 -9.14 3.32
C SER A 32 7.24 -10.46 3.17
N GLN A 33 7.35 -10.99 1.94
CA GLN A 33 8.12 -12.22 1.68
C GLN A 33 9.63 -12.03 1.87
N LEU A 34 10.12 -10.80 1.75
CA LEU A 34 11.53 -10.44 1.85
C LEU A 34 11.92 -9.88 3.22
N LEU A 35 11.02 -9.88 4.21
CA LEU A 35 11.23 -9.33 5.55
C LEU A 35 12.57 -9.72 6.23
N PRO A 36 13.06 -10.98 6.13
CA PRO A 36 14.33 -11.34 6.75
C PRO A 36 15.55 -10.69 6.09
N TYR A 37 15.40 -10.18 4.87
CA TYR A 37 16.48 -9.72 3.99
C TYR A 37 16.34 -8.26 3.56
N ILE A 38 15.27 -7.59 3.97
CA ILE A 38 15.00 -6.21 3.60
C ILE A 38 15.82 -5.25 4.46
N ASN A 39 16.28 -4.16 3.84
CA ASN A 39 16.97 -3.09 4.55
C ASN A 39 15.97 -2.21 5.35
N PRO A 40 16.45 -1.33 6.24
CA PRO A 40 15.58 -0.45 7.03
C PRO A 40 14.67 0.47 6.20
N GLU A 41 15.13 0.89 5.01
CA GLU A 41 14.34 1.71 4.08
C GLU A 41 13.13 0.93 3.54
N GLY A 42 13.35 -0.28 3.04
CA GLY A 42 12.28 -1.14 2.56
C GLY A 42 11.30 -1.55 3.67
N LEU A 43 11.79 -1.73 4.91
CA LEU A 43 10.92 -1.93 6.08
C LEU A 43 10.05 -0.68 6.37
N THR A 44 10.62 0.51 6.20
CA THR A 44 9.90 1.78 6.36
C THR A 44 8.79 1.90 5.31
N ILE A 45 9.11 1.62 4.04
CA ILE A 45 8.14 1.63 2.95
C ILE A 45 7.00 0.63 3.21
N LEU A 46 7.30 -0.57 3.69
CA LEU A 46 6.28 -1.56 4.05
C LEU A 46 5.36 -1.06 5.18
N HIS A 47 5.89 -0.39 6.20
CA HIS A 47 5.06 0.21 7.25
C HIS A 47 4.13 1.30 6.70
N GLU A 48 4.61 2.16 5.82
CA GLU A 48 3.79 3.20 5.19
C GLU A 48 2.67 2.60 4.33
N ILE A 49 2.96 1.56 3.55
CA ILE A 49 1.97 0.83 2.75
C ILE A 49 0.88 0.25 3.66
N ASN A 50 1.27 -0.43 4.75
CA ASN A 50 0.30 -0.99 5.70
C ASN A 50 -0.57 0.08 6.37
N LYS A 51 0.02 1.22 6.72
CA LYS A 51 -0.69 2.35 7.31
C LYS A 51 -1.73 2.92 6.33
N GLU A 52 -1.35 3.16 5.08
CA GLU A 52 -2.25 3.66 4.04
C GLU A 52 -3.40 2.68 3.80
N MET A 53 -3.12 1.39 3.67
CA MET A 53 -4.15 0.35 3.49
C MET A 53 -5.13 0.32 4.68
N TYR A 54 -4.61 0.44 5.91
CA TYR A 54 -5.45 0.51 7.11
C TYR A 54 -6.32 1.77 7.11
N GLN A 55 -5.77 2.94 6.78
CA GLN A 55 -6.51 4.20 6.69
C GLN A 55 -7.62 4.14 5.64
N ARG A 56 -7.36 3.57 4.46
CA ARG A 56 -8.39 3.36 3.43
C ARG A 56 -9.52 2.47 3.95
N LYS A 57 -9.18 1.37 4.62
CA LYS A 57 -10.17 0.45 5.20
C LYS A 57 -10.99 1.13 6.30
N GLU A 58 -10.37 1.91 7.17
CA GLU A 58 -11.06 2.65 8.23
C GLU A 58 -12.01 3.70 7.64
N ASN A 59 -11.59 4.46 6.63
CA ASN A 59 -12.44 5.43 5.94
C ASN A 59 -13.65 4.77 5.25
N LEU A 60 -13.49 3.57 4.69
CA LEU A 60 -14.61 2.79 4.13
C LEU A 60 -15.60 2.32 5.21
N ASN A 61 -15.11 1.93 6.38
CA ASN A 61 -15.94 1.44 7.48
C ASN A 61 -16.68 2.57 8.23
N ASN A 62 -16.23 3.82 8.11
CA ASN A 62 -16.83 4.98 8.75
C ASN A 62 -18.02 5.57 7.96
N HIS A 63 -18.58 4.84 6.99
CA HIS A 63 -19.83 5.25 6.34
C HIS A 63 -20.98 5.16 7.36
N PRO A 64 -21.75 6.24 7.60
CA PRO A 64 -22.88 6.18 8.51
C PRO A 64 -23.86 5.12 8.00
N ILE A 65 -24.17 4.15 8.85
CA ILE A 65 -25.29 3.25 8.64
C ILE A 65 -26.51 4.15 8.54
N ILE A 66 -27.02 4.37 7.33
CA ILE A 66 -28.32 5.01 7.13
C ILE A 66 -29.32 4.00 7.70
N PRO A 67 -30.02 4.29 8.81
CA PRO A 67 -31.02 3.36 9.28
C PRO A 67 -32.14 3.31 8.24
N VAL A 68 -32.39 2.11 7.70
CA VAL A 68 -33.58 1.79 6.91
C VAL A 68 -34.80 1.71 7.82
#